data_AF-A0A0S8JJ96-F1
#
_entry.id   AF-A0A0S8JJ96-F1
#
_cell.length_a   1.000
_cell.length_b   1.000
_cell.length_c   1.000
_cell.angle_alpha   90.00
_cell.angle_beta   90.00
_cell.angle_gamma   90.00
#
_symmetry.space_group_name_H-M   'P 1'
#
loop_
_entity.id
_entity.type
_entity.pdbx_description
1 polymer ?
#
loop_
_entity_poly.entity_id
_entity_poly.type
_entity_poly.pdbx_seq_one_letter_code
_entity_poly.pdbx_strand_id
1 'polypeptide(L)'
;MGIRTRLMACIGVAAVLLTLVPAVVRPASHDEWSRGVMIEDFEDGEVTLYSYSAEQDKDPDAWEVTDELAYESVYSLVLWGNTWKAEDIEPRQVTRSTVWQVAVYIHSVGEIQAFGLSDGTNELFYTFAGTQLPTSSEWRLVYQGVAPLEEWRLYLLPVGDDWYETYGYEPEITSIYYINDDDDNPVDGITFFDEVWDVTEDQPIEPLVRIRRDPQSMLDSFYSFHAGVLDPDSPHHSFFWEFGDGDTASGAWTSHSFPPLPHTVGVAATDESDRVGHHAVLVDCGPDTGEVTVNFVGDVMMARRYEQQGGIIPTYGVEYIFQFTLDVFGNAADVSVCNLECPLTDEGEPHPTKQYIFRGKPKYVAGLEFAGIDVVALG
;
A
#
# COMPACT_ATOMS: atom_id res chain seq x y z
N MET A 1 -62.39 48.44 -18.27
CA MET A 1 -61.09 49.01 -17.87
C MET A 1 -61.26 49.55 -16.47
N GLY A 2 -60.76 48.84 -15.45
CA GLY A 2 -61.10 49.13 -14.05
C GLY A 2 -60.64 48.02 -13.10
N ILE A 3 -59.39 48.18 -12.68
CA ILE A 3 -58.66 47.63 -11.53
C ILE A 3 -59.53 46.87 -10.51
N ARG A 4 -59.19 45.59 -10.25
CA ARG A 4 -59.62 44.86 -9.05
C ARG A 4 -58.52 44.90 -8.01
N THR A 5 -58.68 45.78 -7.02
CA THR A 5 -57.90 45.82 -5.79
C THR A 5 -58.44 44.76 -4.83
N ARG A 6 -57.61 43.80 -4.40
CA ARG A 6 -57.88 42.97 -3.21
C ARG A 6 -56.99 43.47 -2.08
N LEU A 7 -57.62 44.07 -1.07
CA LEU A 7 -57.05 44.20 0.27
C LEU A 7 -56.88 42.79 0.86
N MET A 8 -55.69 42.49 1.36
CA MET A 8 -55.48 41.39 2.29
C MET A 8 -54.69 41.96 3.47
N ALA A 9 -55.34 41.95 4.63
CA ALA A 9 -54.76 42.34 5.90
C ALA A 9 -53.76 41.28 6.34
N CYS A 10 -52.55 41.69 6.73
CA CYS A 10 -51.66 40.86 7.54
C CYS A 10 -51.23 41.63 8.77
N ILE A 11 -51.66 41.06 9.89
CA ILE A 11 -51.35 41.28 11.30
C ILE A 11 -49.86 41.51 11.52
N GLY A 12 -49.52 42.53 12.30
CA GLY A 12 -48.16 42.79 12.75
C GLY A 12 -47.68 41.70 13.70
N VAL A 13 -46.54 41.10 13.37
CA VAL A 13 -45.79 40.22 14.28
C VAL A 13 -44.69 41.07 14.90
N ALA A 14 -44.76 41.22 16.22
CA ALA A 14 -43.69 41.78 17.02
C ALA A 14 -42.46 40.85 16.94
N ALA A 15 -41.34 41.38 16.47
CA ALA A 15 -40.06 40.68 16.51
C ALA A 15 -39.55 40.68 17.97
N VAL A 16 -39.63 39.53 18.63
CA VAL A 16 -38.85 39.25 19.84
C VAL A 16 -37.47 38.84 19.34
N LEU A 17 -36.49 39.73 19.52
CA LEU A 17 -35.08 39.46 19.25
C LEU A 17 -34.57 38.53 20.35
N LEU A 18 -34.68 37.22 20.15
CA LEU A 18 -34.01 36.24 20.98
C LEU A 18 -32.52 36.26 20.60
N THR A 19 -31.68 36.87 21.44
CA THR A 19 -30.23 36.71 21.35
C THR A 19 -29.91 35.25 21.66
N LEU A 20 -29.72 34.45 20.60
CA LEU A 20 -29.06 33.16 20.70
C LEU A 20 -27.63 33.44 21.15
N VAL A 21 -27.35 33.24 22.44
CA VAL A 21 -26.00 32.94 22.88
C VAL A 21 -25.63 31.65 22.15
N PRO A 22 -24.55 31.59 21.35
CA PRO A 22 -24.12 30.32 20.81
C PRO A 22 -23.82 29.41 22.00
N ALA A 23 -24.63 28.35 22.14
CA ALA A 23 -24.25 27.26 23.00
C ALA A 23 -22.94 26.73 22.45
N VAL A 24 -21.89 26.74 23.27
CA VAL A 24 -20.66 25.98 23.02
C VAL A 24 -21.13 24.56 22.74
N VAL A 25 -20.99 24.14 21.48
CA VAL A 25 -21.21 22.76 21.09
C VAL A 25 -20.03 22.03 21.72
N ARG A 26 -20.29 21.34 22.84
CA ARG A 26 -19.33 20.38 23.38
C ARG A 26 -19.06 19.35 22.28
N PRO A 27 -17.81 19.09 21.86
CA PRO A 27 -17.54 17.86 21.16
C PRO A 27 -17.99 16.68 22.05
N ALA A 28 -18.52 15.67 21.39
CA ALA A 28 -19.03 14.47 22.03
C ALA A 28 -17.94 13.80 22.88
N SER A 29 -18.38 13.11 23.92
CA SER A 29 -17.56 12.26 24.78
C SER A 29 -16.51 11.48 23.99
N HIS A 30 -15.27 11.58 24.46
CA HIS A 30 -14.05 10.89 24.05
C HIS A 30 -14.17 9.36 24.23
N ASP A 31 -15.08 8.69 23.51
CA ASP A 31 -15.27 7.25 23.62
C ASP A 31 -15.88 6.68 22.33
N GLU A 32 -15.00 6.14 21.47
CA GLU A 32 -15.17 4.90 20.68
C GLU A 32 -13.97 4.62 19.75
N TRP A 33 -13.02 5.55 19.65
CA TRP A 33 -11.71 5.37 18.98
C TRP A 33 -10.59 6.09 19.75
N SER A 34 -10.31 5.72 21.01
CA SER A 34 -9.15 6.28 21.72
C SER A 34 -7.86 5.81 21.02
N ARG A 35 -7.21 6.72 20.29
CA ARG A 35 -5.98 6.50 19.50
C ARG A 35 -4.70 6.46 20.34
N GLY A 36 -4.81 6.11 21.62
CA GLY A 36 -3.72 6.12 22.59
C GLY A 36 -4.21 6.13 24.02
N VAL A 37 -3.29 6.15 24.98
CA VAL A 37 -3.58 6.36 26.40
C VAL A 37 -3.12 7.76 26.79
N MET A 38 -4.07 8.62 27.18
CA MET A 38 -3.77 9.97 27.65
C MET A 38 -2.84 9.93 28.87
N ILE A 39 -1.85 10.81 28.89
CA ILE A 39 -0.92 11.02 30.02
C ILE A 39 -1.26 12.35 30.71
N GLU A 40 -1.38 13.44 29.95
CA GLU A 40 -1.73 14.78 30.45
C GLU A 40 -2.44 15.57 29.34
N ASP A 41 -3.56 16.22 29.66
CA ASP A 41 -4.39 16.96 28.69
C ASP A 41 -4.74 18.38 29.13
N PHE A 42 -4.40 18.76 30.36
CA PHE A 42 -4.68 20.05 31.01
C PHE A 42 -6.15 20.45 31.08
N GLU A 43 -7.09 19.61 30.65
CA GLU A 43 -8.51 19.98 30.46
C GLU A 43 -9.27 20.18 31.77
N ASP A 44 -8.73 19.67 32.87
CA ASP A 44 -9.22 19.97 34.22
C ASP A 44 -8.91 21.42 34.65
N GLY A 45 -8.09 22.15 33.88
CA GLY A 45 -7.70 23.55 34.11
C GLY A 45 -6.74 23.75 35.29
N GLU A 46 -6.27 22.66 35.89
CA GLU A 46 -5.34 22.64 37.03
C GLU A 46 -4.28 21.55 36.80
N VAL A 47 -3.03 21.83 37.16
CA VAL A 47 -1.92 20.88 37.13
C VAL A 47 -1.02 21.08 38.35
N THR A 48 -0.41 20.01 38.86
CA THR A 48 0.56 20.10 39.97
C THR A 48 1.98 20.03 39.44
N LEU A 49 2.63 21.18 39.33
CA LEU A 49 4.02 21.28 38.89
C LEU A 49 4.98 21.65 40.02
N TYR A 50 6.17 21.07 39.96
CA TYR A 50 7.30 21.37 40.84
C TYR A 50 8.42 22.01 40.04
N SER A 51 9.26 22.82 40.68
CA SER A 51 10.53 23.24 40.08
C SER A 51 11.42 22.03 39.83
N TYR A 52 11.84 21.84 38.59
CA TYR A 52 12.74 20.74 38.21
C TYR A 52 14.02 20.72 39.06
N SER A 53 14.67 21.88 39.20
CA SER A 53 15.72 22.11 40.19
C SER A 53 15.89 23.60 40.47
N ALA A 54 16.39 23.96 41.65
CA ALA A 54 16.69 25.36 41.97
C ALA A 54 17.84 25.95 41.12
N GLU A 55 18.64 25.09 40.50
CA GLU A 55 19.75 25.50 39.64
C GLU A 55 19.29 25.84 38.22
N GLN A 56 18.24 25.19 37.71
CA GLN A 56 17.71 25.43 36.37
C GLN A 56 16.48 26.35 36.38
N ASP A 57 15.51 26.11 37.28
CA ASP A 57 14.27 26.88 37.34
C ASP A 57 14.50 28.23 38.05
N LYS A 58 14.85 29.27 37.27
CA LYS A 58 15.12 30.62 37.82
C LYS A 58 13.86 31.45 38.01
N ASP A 59 12.82 31.15 37.25
CA ASP A 59 11.53 31.81 37.28
C ASP A 59 10.41 30.82 37.67
N PRO A 60 10.39 30.30 38.91
CA PRO A 60 9.49 29.20 39.29
C PRO A 60 7.99 29.54 39.24
N ASP A 61 7.62 30.81 39.11
CA ASP A 61 6.23 31.26 38.98
C ASP A 61 5.85 31.61 37.54
N ALA A 62 6.75 31.44 36.56
CA ALA A 62 6.55 31.84 35.16
C ALA A 62 5.93 30.71 34.31
N TRP A 63 4.77 30.24 34.75
CA TRP A 63 3.94 29.28 34.05
C TRP A 63 2.45 29.45 34.43
N GLU A 64 1.55 29.01 33.57
CA GLU A 64 0.12 28.90 33.88
C GLU A 64 -0.57 27.84 33.00
N VAL A 65 -1.69 27.29 33.47
CA VAL A 65 -2.65 26.61 32.59
C VAL A 65 -3.66 27.64 32.10
N THR A 66 -3.76 27.81 30.78
CA THR A 66 -4.44 28.95 30.15
C THR A 66 -5.48 28.49 29.12
N ASP A 67 -6.55 29.28 28.95
CA ASP A 67 -7.56 29.10 27.90
C ASP A 67 -7.35 30.06 26.70
N GLU A 68 -6.22 30.76 26.67
CA GLU A 68 -5.91 31.72 25.59
C GLU A 68 -5.51 31.03 24.27
N LEU A 69 -4.81 29.90 24.36
CA LEU A 69 -4.33 29.12 23.23
C LEU A 69 -4.23 27.65 23.65
N ALA A 70 -4.85 26.73 22.91
CA ALA A 70 -4.83 25.30 23.19
C ALA A 70 -4.95 24.49 21.88
N TYR A 71 -4.58 23.21 21.91
CA TYR A 71 -4.57 22.34 20.73
C TYR A 71 -5.86 21.52 20.63
N GLU A 72 -6.82 21.99 19.82
CA GLU A 72 -8.14 21.35 19.63
C GLU A 72 -8.92 21.07 20.93
N SER A 73 -8.49 21.70 22.02
CA SER A 73 -8.90 21.53 23.42
C SER A 73 -9.30 22.89 24.01
N VAL A 74 -9.50 22.98 25.33
CA VAL A 74 -9.85 24.23 26.03
C VAL A 74 -8.64 24.84 26.72
N TYR A 75 -7.82 24.03 27.35
CA TYR A 75 -6.71 24.47 28.19
C TYR A 75 -5.37 23.96 27.65
N SER A 76 -4.29 24.70 27.89
CA SER A 76 -2.93 24.21 27.69
C SER A 76 -1.98 24.80 28.73
N LEU A 77 -0.80 24.20 28.88
CA LEU A 77 0.26 24.72 29.75
C LEU A 77 1.15 25.68 28.98
N VAL A 78 1.37 26.88 29.50
CA VAL A 78 2.34 27.85 28.97
C VAL A 78 3.47 28.10 29.96
N LEU A 79 4.71 28.16 29.46
CA LEU A 79 5.92 28.52 30.19
C LEU A 79 6.58 29.73 29.49
N TRP A 80 7.15 30.64 30.30
CA TRP A 80 7.96 31.77 29.83
C TRP A 80 9.14 32.03 30.77
N GLY A 81 10.08 32.91 30.38
CA GLY A 81 11.30 33.16 31.16
C GLY A 81 12.18 31.92 31.29
N ASN A 82 13.05 31.83 32.30
CA ASN A 82 13.82 30.61 32.53
C ASN A 82 13.09 29.69 33.51
N THR A 83 12.24 28.84 32.94
CA THR A 83 11.27 28.01 33.66
C THR A 83 11.44 26.54 33.32
N TRP A 84 11.65 25.74 34.35
CA TRP A 84 11.76 24.28 34.25
C TRP A 84 10.82 23.61 35.23
N LYS A 85 9.80 22.92 34.71
CA LYS A 85 8.76 22.29 35.51
C LYS A 85 8.78 20.79 35.41
N ALA A 86 8.46 20.15 36.53
CA ALA A 86 8.32 18.73 36.66
C ALA A 86 6.91 18.37 37.13
N GLU A 87 6.38 17.32 36.55
CA GLU A 87 5.09 16.74 36.87
C GLU A 87 5.27 15.25 37.19
N ASP A 88 4.71 14.82 38.32
CA ASP A 88 4.63 13.40 38.64
C ASP A 88 3.42 12.80 37.94
N ILE A 89 3.65 11.71 37.19
CA ILE A 89 2.59 11.00 36.46
C ILE A 89 2.35 9.63 37.10
N GLU A 90 1.23 8.99 36.74
CA GLU A 90 1.08 7.56 37.05
C GLU A 90 2.22 6.78 36.39
N PRO A 91 2.98 5.95 37.15
CA PRO A 91 4.14 5.25 36.62
C PRO A 91 3.80 4.39 35.40
N ARG A 92 4.58 4.55 34.33
CA ARG A 92 4.33 3.90 33.04
C ARG A 92 5.54 3.11 32.58
N GLN A 93 5.31 1.82 32.33
CA GLN A 93 6.32 0.94 31.75
C GLN A 93 6.52 1.29 30.28
N VAL A 94 7.76 1.61 29.91
CA VAL A 94 8.14 1.97 28.55
C VAL A 94 8.94 0.81 27.97
N THR A 95 8.49 0.31 26.82
CA THR A 95 9.18 -0.76 26.06
C THR A 95 9.91 -0.15 24.87
N ARG A 96 10.78 -0.91 24.21
CA ARG A 96 11.51 -0.40 23.02
C ARG A 96 10.63 0.12 21.88
N SER A 97 9.37 -0.32 21.75
CA SER A 97 8.44 0.15 20.73
C SER A 97 7.59 1.34 21.18
N THR A 98 7.73 1.79 22.43
CA THR A 98 6.87 2.83 22.99
C THR A 98 7.14 4.18 22.32
N VAL A 99 6.07 4.82 21.87
CA VAL A 99 6.09 6.13 21.21
C VAL A 99 5.10 7.04 21.93
N TRP A 100 5.57 8.20 22.36
CA TRP A 100 4.72 9.23 22.94
C TRP A 100 4.52 10.37 21.97
N GLN A 101 3.36 11.01 22.04
CA GLN A 101 3.04 12.22 21.31
C GLN A 101 2.98 13.39 22.29
N VAL A 102 3.51 14.54 21.89
CA VAL A 102 3.35 15.81 22.62
C VAL A 102 2.95 16.90 21.64
N ALA A 103 1.88 17.64 21.94
CA ALA A 103 1.57 18.86 21.22
C ALA A 103 2.39 20.03 21.80
N VAL A 104 3.12 20.73 20.92
CA VAL A 104 3.97 21.86 21.33
C VAL A 104 3.75 23.02 20.39
N TYR A 105 3.68 24.23 20.95
CA TYR A 105 3.60 25.49 20.23
C TYR A 105 4.72 26.41 20.71
N ILE A 106 5.61 26.80 19.79
CA ILE A 106 6.68 27.76 20.09
C ILE A 106 6.23 29.14 19.62
N HIS A 107 5.91 30.02 20.56
CA HIS A 107 5.50 31.40 20.25
C HIS A 107 6.73 32.28 19.96
N SER A 108 7.71 32.24 20.85
CA SER A 108 9.01 32.90 20.70
C SER A 108 10.12 31.95 21.10
N VAL A 109 11.27 32.02 20.42
CA VAL A 109 12.38 31.09 20.62
C VAL A 109 13.24 31.52 21.82
N GLY A 110 13.34 30.65 22.82
CA GLY A 110 14.27 30.76 23.93
C GLY A 110 15.63 30.12 23.62
N GLU A 111 16.38 29.75 24.66
CA GLU A 111 17.66 29.05 24.52
C GLU A 111 17.50 27.56 24.35
N ILE A 112 16.64 26.92 25.16
CA ILE A 112 16.25 25.52 25.03
C ILE A 112 14.77 25.41 25.34
N GLN A 113 13.99 24.90 24.40
CA GLN A 113 12.56 24.62 24.57
C GLN A 113 12.34 23.14 24.31
N ALA A 114 11.98 22.42 25.36
CA ALA A 114 12.13 20.98 25.40
C ALA A 114 11.09 20.28 26.28
N PHE A 115 10.97 18.97 26.07
CA PHE A 115 10.22 18.06 26.92
C PHE A 115 11.14 16.97 27.45
N GLY A 116 10.95 16.56 28.70
CA GLY A 116 11.79 15.56 29.35
C GLY A 116 11.01 14.46 30.05
N LEU A 117 11.69 13.37 30.35
CA LEU A 117 11.16 12.15 30.97
C LEU A 117 12.12 11.69 32.07
N SER A 118 11.61 11.06 33.13
CA SER A 118 12.43 10.52 34.22
C SER A 118 11.87 9.20 34.77
N ASP A 119 12.77 8.27 35.09
CA ASP A 119 12.47 7.05 35.87
C ASP A 119 12.81 7.21 37.37
N GLY A 120 13.07 8.45 37.80
CA GLY A 120 13.52 8.81 39.14
C GLY A 120 15.03 8.66 39.37
N THR A 121 15.78 8.09 38.41
CA THR A 121 17.24 7.96 38.45
C THR A 121 17.94 8.59 37.25
N ASN A 122 17.45 8.31 36.05
CA ASN A 122 17.95 8.80 34.77
C ASN A 122 16.88 9.63 34.07
N GLU A 123 17.30 10.47 33.13
CA GLU A 123 16.45 11.47 32.49
C GLU A 123 16.75 11.56 31.00
N LEU A 124 15.73 11.73 30.17
CA LEU A 124 15.88 11.86 28.71
C LEU A 124 15.13 13.12 28.24
N PHE A 125 15.74 13.90 27.35
CA PHE A 125 15.20 15.19 26.90
C PHE A 125 15.10 15.28 25.38
N TYR A 126 14.07 15.98 24.90
CA TYR A 126 13.77 16.26 23.50
C TYR A 126 13.69 17.76 23.27
N THR A 127 14.59 18.32 22.46
CA THR A 127 14.60 19.74 22.12
C THR A 127 13.79 20.01 20.86
N PHE A 128 12.81 20.92 20.95
CA PHE A 128 11.93 21.32 19.84
C PHE A 128 12.35 22.64 19.20
N ALA A 129 12.85 23.57 20.01
CA ALA A 129 13.39 24.84 19.56
C ALA A 129 14.44 25.33 20.55
N GLY A 130 15.20 26.34 20.16
CA GLY A 130 16.25 26.91 21.00
C GLY A 130 17.44 27.41 20.21
N THR A 131 18.15 28.38 20.75
CA THR A 131 19.43 28.88 20.21
C THR A 131 20.64 28.09 20.69
N GLN A 132 20.51 27.37 21.81
CA GLN A 132 21.57 26.52 22.37
C GLN A 132 21.42 25.06 21.92
N LEU A 133 22.55 24.35 21.94
CA LEU A 133 22.63 22.93 21.55
C LEU A 133 23.23 22.13 22.70
N PRO A 134 22.40 21.53 23.57
CA PRO A 134 22.86 20.58 24.58
C PRO A 134 23.68 19.46 23.94
N THR A 135 24.83 19.12 24.52
CA THR A 135 25.78 18.16 23.90
C THR A 135 25.89 16.83 24.62
N SER A 136 25.22 16.68 25.75
CA SER A 136 25.22 15.44 26.52
C SER A 136 24.28 14.39 25.91
N SER A 137 24.53 13.12 26.19
CA SER A 137 23.91 11.98 25.49
C SER A 137 22.42 11.81 25.78
N GLU A 138 21.94 12.40 26.87
CA GLU A 138 20.53 12.40 27.26
C GLU A 138 19.65 13.36 26.45
N TRP A 139 20.24 14.19 25.58
CA TRP A 139 19.49 15.14 24.76
C TRP A 139 19.28 14.63 23.32
N ARG A 140 18.05 14.76 22.83
CA ARG A 140 17.64 14.51 21.45
C ARG A 140 17.32 15.82 20.76
N LEU A 141 18.17 16.19 19.81
CA LEU A 141 18.07 17.47 19.09
C LEU A 141 17.39 17.35 17.72
N VAL A 142 16.91 16.15 17.35
CA VAL A 142 16.39 15.85 16.00
C VAL A 142 15.21 16.75 15.61
N TYR A 143 14.42 17.19 16.60
CA TYR A 143 13.25 18.02 16.39
C TYR A 143 13.56 19.53 16.36
N GLN A 144 14.76 19.93 16.80
CA GLN A 144 15.07 21.32 17.06
C GLN A 144 15.02 22.19 15.80
N GLY A 145 14.09 23.16 15.77
CA GLY A 145 13.94 24.12 14.67
C GLY A 145 13.39 23.53 13.37
N VAL A 146 12.83 22.32 13.41
CA VAL A 146 12.22 21.66 12.23
C VAL A 146 10.88 22.30 11.87
N ALA A 147 10.13 22.75 12.88
CA ALA A 147 8.80 23.33 12.69
C ALA A 147 8.82 24.86 12.58
N PRO A 148 7.85 25.46 11.85
CA PRO A 148 7.60 26.89 11.93
C PRO A 148 7.15 27.29 13.35
N LEU A 149 7.46 28.53 13.72
CA LEU A 149 6.95 29.16 14.93
C LEU A 149 5.47 29.50 14.79
N GLU A 150 4.82 29.73 15.92
CA GLU A 150 3.42 30.15 16.01
C GLU A 150 2.41 29.14 15.42
N GLU A 151 2.77 27.86 15.37
CA GLU A 151 1.91 26.77 14.93
C GLU A 151 2.01 25.56 15.89
N TRP A 152 0.87 24.96 16.22
CA TRP A 152 0.84 23.71 16.98
C TRP A 152 1.44 22.57 16.17
N ARG A 153 2.28 21.77 16.82
CA ARG A 153 2.91 20.60 16.23
C ARG A 153 2.84 19.40 17.16
N LEU A 154 2.44 18.27 16.59
CA LEU A 154 2.50 16.98 17.24
C LEU A 154 3.86 16.36 16.98
N TYR A 155 4.62 16.13 18.04
CA TYR A 155 5.91 15.44 17.99
C TYR A 155 5.74 14.00 18.43
N LEU A 156 6.05 13.06 17.53
CA LEU A 156 6.12 11.63 17.84
C LEU A 156 7.52 11.31 18.33
N LEU A 157 7.65 11.04 19.63
CA LEU A 157 8.89 10.78 20.35
C LEU A 157 9.06 9.26 20.52
N PRO A 158 10.09 8.63 19.93
CA PRO A 158 10.35 7.20 20.09
C PRO A 158 11.03 6.93 21.45
N VAL A 159 10.34 7.29 22.53
CA VAL A 159 10.83 7.30 23.92
C VAL A 159 11.43 5.96 24.34
N GLY A 160 10.86 4.86 23.86
CA GLY A 160 11.34 3.51 24.14
C GLY A 160 12.73 3.21 23.60
N ASP A 161 12.90 3.38 22.29
CA ASP A 161 14.16 3.07 21.63
C ASP A 161 15.24 4.09 22.02
N ASP A 162 14.89 5.39 22.11
CA ASP A 162 15.82 6.43 22.55
C ASP A 162 16.34 6.20 23.97
N TRP A 163 15.46 5.80 24.90
CA TRP A 163 15.87 5.49 26.26
C TRP A 163 16.78 4.26 26.30
N TYR A 164 16.39 3.19 25.61
CA TYR A 164 17.18 1.96 25.56
C TYR A 164 18.55 2.19 24.92
N GLU A 165 18.65 3.00 23.87
CA GLU A 165 19.93 3.37 23.26
C GLU A 165 20.83 4.18 24.21
N THR A 166 20.25 5.04 25.03
CA THR A 166 21.00 5.86 26.00
C THR A 166 21.47 5.03 27.20
N TYR A 167 20.58 4.21 27.77
CA TYR A 167 20.78 3.61 29.09
C TYR A 167 20.87 2.08 29.08
N GLY A 168 20.45 1.41 28.01
CA GLY A 168 20.56 -0.05 27.83
C GLY A 168 19.50 -0.88 28.57
N TYR A 169 18.40 -0.27 29.02
CA TYR A 169 17.27 -0.95 29.66
C TYR A 169 15.93 -0.26 29.36
N GLU A 170 14.83 -0.96 29.62
CA GLU A 170 13.45 -0.46 29.51
C GLU A 170 13.00 0.13 30.87
N PRO A 171 12.63 1.42 30.94
CA PRO A 171 12.36 2.10 32.21
C PRO A 171 10.88 2.02 32.63
N GLU A 172 10.63 2.37 33.89
CA GLU A 172 9.32 2.84 34.35
C GLU A 172 9.38 4.36 34.51
N ILE A 173 8.72 5.11 33.63
CA ILE A 173 8.71 6.57 33.69
C ILE A 173 7.71 7.02 34.75
N THR A 174 8.18 7.87 35.67
CA THR A 174 7.41 8.35 36.82
C THR A 174 7.13 9.84 36.76
N SER A 175 7.91 10.60 35.98
CA SER A 175 7.77 12.05 35.89
C SER A 175 8.09 12.55 34.48
N ILE A 176 7.45 13.66 34.12
CA ILE A 176 7.69 14.38 32.85
C ILE A 176 8.09 15.81 33.14
N TYR A 177 8.81 16.43 32.20
CA TYR A 177 9.39 17.75 32.37
C TYR A 177 9.02 18.68 31.21
N TYR A 178 8.64 19.91 31.54
CA TYR A 178 8.36 20.99 30.60
C TYR A 178 9.42 22.06 30.75
N ILE A 179 10.10 22.40 29.65
CA ILE A 179 11.32 23.22 29.68
C ILE A 179 11.17 24.41 28.75
N ASN A 180 11.35 25.59 29.32
CA ASN A 180 11.60 26.83 28.60
C ASN A 180 12.81 27.50 29.26
N ASP A 181 14.00 27.18 28.77
CA ASP A 181 15.27 27.74 29.23
C ASP A 181 15.57 29.04 28.48
N ASP A 182 15.94 30.07 29.22
CA ASP A 182 16.15 31.42 28.69
C ASP A 182 17.00 32.27 29.65
N ASP A 183 18.23 31.85 29.93
CA ASP A 183 19.10 32.46 30.94
C ASP A 183 19.71 33.81 30.51
N ASP A 184 20.02 33.98 29.22
CA ASP A 184 20.78 35.12 28.70
C ASP A 184 20.11 35.86 27.51
N ASN A 185 18.81 35.62 27.26
CA ASN A 185 18.11 36.17 26.09
C ASN A 185 17.40 37.51 26.38
N PRO A 186 17.52 38.52 25.50
CA PRO A 186 16.76 39.78 25.64
C PRO A 186 15.26 39.68 25.35
N VAL A 187 14.79 38.55 24.78
CA VAL A 187 13.39 38.30 24.46
C VAL A 187 13.00 36.96 25.06
N ASP A 188 12.03 36.98 25.97
CA ASP A 188 11.52 35.78 26.63
C ASP A 188 11.07 34.74 25.60
N GLY A 189 11.67 33.55 25.66
CA GLY A 189 11.13 32.35 25.03
C GLY A 189 9.76 32.03 25.65
N ILE A 190 8.79 31.66 24.81
CA ILE A 190 7.45 31.27 25.26
C ILE A 190 7.07 29.98 24.55
N THR A 191 6.76 28.96 25.36
CA THR A 191 6.40 27.62 24.90
C THR A 191 5.07 27.20 25.50
N PHE A 192 4.20 26.64 24.68
CA PHE A 192 3.00 25.97 25.13
C PHE A 192 3.13 24.46 24.91
N PHE A 193 2.58 23.69 25.84
CA PHE A 193 2.47 22.24 25.81
C PHE A 193 1.02 21.84 25.99
N ASP A 194 0.60 20.84 25.24
CA ASP A 194 -0.74 20.25 25.32
C ASP A 194 -0.69 18.77 24.91
N GLU A 195 -1.76 18.04 25.21
CA GLU A 195 -2.00 16.66 24.78
C GLU A 195 -0.76 15.74 24.78
N VAL A 196 -0.32 15.31 25.96
CA VAL A 196 0.69 14.27 26.12
C VAL A 196 0.02 12.90 26.06
N TRP A 197 0.32 12.12 25.02
CA TRP A 197 -0.28 10.80 24.81
C TRP A 197 0.77 9.70 24.71
N ASP A 198 0.45 8.52 25.24
CA ASP A 198 1.07 7.28 24.81
C ASP A 198 0.34 6.73 23.57
N VAL A 199 0.96 6.83 22.39
CA VAL A 199 0.39 6.44 21.10
C VAL A 199 1.02 5.13 20.58
N THR A 200 1.57 4.31 21.48
CA THR A 200 2.27 3.06 21.11
C THR A 200 1.39 2.12 20.29
N GLU A 201 0.12 1.97 20.66
CA GLU A 201 -0.82 1.07 20.00
C GLU A 201 -1.48 1.68 18.74
N ASP A 202 -1.29 2.99 18.49
CA ASP A 202 -1.86 3.72 17.34
C ASP A 202 -0.80 4.10 16.30
N GLN A 203 0.41 3.53 16.41
CA GLN A 203 1.44 3.73 15.40
C GLN A 203 0.94 3.21 14.04
N PRO A 204 1.11 3.98 12.94
CA PRO A 204 0.63 3.56 11.63
C PRO A 204 1.24 2.22 11.22
N ILE A 205 0.37 1.26 10.91
CA ILE A 205 0.70 -0.11 10.57
C ILE A 205 0.92 -0.21 9.06
N GLU A 206 2.04 -0.79 8.64
CA GLU A 206 2.27 -0.99 7.20
C GLU A 206 1.26 -1.98 6.59
N PRO A 207 0.72 -1.70 5.38
CA PRO A 207 -0.26 -2.58 4.76
C PRO A 207 0.37 -3.93 4.38
N LEU A 208 -0.24 -5.04 4.80
CA LEU A 208 0.18 -6.36 4.33
C LEU A 208 -0.44 -6.63 2.96
N VAL A 209 0.34 -6.43 1.89
CA VAL A 209 -0.08 -6.73 0.52
C VAL A 209 0.33 -8.14 0.08
N ARG A 210 -0.53 -8.80 -0.71
CA ARG A 210 -0.26 -10.09 -1.35
C ARG A 210 -0.78 -10.10 -2.78
N ILE A 211 0.06 -10.53 -3.71
CA ILE A 211 -0.32 -10.73 -5.10
C ILE A 211 -1.12 -12.03 -5.21
N ARG A 212 -2.31 -11.95 -5.81
CA ARG A 212 -3.06 -13.09 -6.31
C ARG A 212 -3.06 -13.04 -7.84
N ARG A 213 -2.79 -14.18 -8.47
CA ARG A 213 -2.88 -14.34 -9.92
C ARG A 213 -4.05 -15.23 -10.27
N ASP A 214 -4.72 -14.92 -11.37
CA ASP A 214 -5.70 -15.84 -11.94
C ASP A 214 -5.01 -16.97 -12.72
N PRO A 215 -5.65 -18.15 -12.87
CA PRO A 215 -5.11 -19.25 -13.65
C PRO A 215 -4.89 -18.84 -15.12
N GLN A 216 -3.75 -19.20 -15.67
CA GLN A 216 -3.33 -18.88 -17.04
C GLN A 216 -4.37 -19.36 -18.07
N SER A 217 -4.76 -18.46 -18.98
CA SER A 217 -5.39 -18.84 -20.24
C SER A 217 -4.31 -19.48 -21.13
N MET A 218 -4.48 -20.74 -21.51
CA MET A 218 -3.51 -21.55 -22.28
C MET A 218 -3.14 -21.00 -23.67
N LEU A 219 -3.71 -19.88 -24.10
CA LEU A 219 -3.59 -19.37 -25.48
C LEU A 219 -2.87 -18.03 -25.60
N ASP A 220 -2.71 -17.27 -24.52
CA ASP A 220 -2.03 -15.97 -24.56
C ASP A 220 -1.13 -15.84 -23.33
N SER A 221 0.09 -15.32 -23.48
CA SER A 221 1.03 -15.00 -22.38
C SER A 221 0.54 -13.86 -21.48
N PHE A 222 -0.76 -13.77 -21.26
CA PHE A 222 -1.50 -12.73 -20.57
C PHE A 222 -1.86 -13.19 -19.17
N TYR A 223 -1.43 -12.42 -18.17
CA TYR A 223 -1.64 -12.72 -16.77
C TYR A 223 -2.43 -11.60 -16.11
N SER A 224 -3.43 -11.97 -15.31
CA SER A 224 -4.18 -11.03 -14.48
C SER A 224 -3.72 -11.13 -13.03
N PHE A 225 -3.54 -9.97 -12.42
CA PHE A 225 -3.06 -9.81 -11.05
C PHE A 225 -4.04 -8.99 -10.23
N HIS A 226 -4.15 -9.35 -8.96
CA HIS A 226 -4.91 -8.64 -7.95
C HIS A 226 -4.08 -8.50 -6.68
N ALA A 227 -4.02 -7.29 -6.13
CA ALA A 227 -3.43 -7.03 -4.82
C ALA A 227 -4.49 -7.21 -3.72
N GLY A 228 -4.36 -8.28 -2.93
CA GLY A 228 -5.10 -8.39 -1.67
C GLY A 228 -4.34 -7.69 -0.56
N VAL A 229 -4.99 -6.74 0.12
CA VAL A 229 -4.41 -6.01 1.26
C VAL A 229 -5.12 -6.41 2.54
N LEU A 230 -4.33 -6.55 3.60
CA LEU A 230 -4.81 -6.56 4.98
C LEU A 230 -4.13 -5.41 5.71
N ASP A 231 -4.94 -4.45 6.12
CA ASP A 231 -4.50 -3.27 6.82
C ASP A 231 -5.57 -2.93 7.87
N PRO A 232 -5.26 -3.08 9.16
CA PRO A 232 -6.22 -2.84 10.23
C PRO A 232 -6.57 -1.37 10.47
N ASP A 233 -5.69 -0.42 10.13
CA ASP A 233 -5.84 0.99 10.47
C ASP A 233 -6.23 1.87 9.28
N SER A 234 -6.00 1.41 8.05
CA SER A 234 -6.25 2.21 6.85
C SER A 234 -7.26 1.53 5.91
N PRO A 235 -8.39 2.18 5.55
CA PRO A 235 -9.39 1.63 4.64
C PRO A 235 -9.08 1.87 3.15
N HIS A 236 -8.07 2.68 2.84
CA HIS A 236 -7.76 3.14 1.48
C HIS A 236 -6.28 2.94 1.15
N HIS A 237 -6.02 2.43 -0.06
CA HIS A 237 -4.67 2.17 -0.56
C HIS A 237 -4.51 2.59 -2.01
N SER A 238 -3.33 3.09 -2.34
CA SER A 238 -2.86 3.23 -3.71
C SER A 238 -1.88 2.10 -4.06
N PHE A 239 -1.83 1.70 -5.34
CA PHE A 239 -1.06 0.54 -5.77
C PHE A 239 -0.15 0.89 -6.94
N PHE A 240 1.08 0.41 -6.86
CA PHE A 240 2.08 0.50 -7.92
C PHE A 240 2.64 -0.89 -8.23
N TRP A 241 2.66 -1.26 -9.51
CA TRP A 241 3.14 -2.55 -9.99
C TRP A 241 4.37 -2.37 -10.86
N GLU A 242 5.33 -3.27 -10.68
CA GLU A 242 6.48 -3.43 -11.56
C GLU A 242 6.49 -4.87 -12.08
N PHE A 243 6.53 -5.07 -13.39
CA PHE A 243 6.44 -6.41 -13.96
C PHE A 243 7.78 -7.12 -14.11
N GLY A 244 8.90 -6.40 -13.92
CA GLY A 244 10.26 -6.94 -14.02
C GLY A 244 10.86 -6.91 -15.44
N ASP A 245 10.09 -6.49 -16.44
CA ASP A 245 10.52 -6.25 -17.82
C ASP A 245 10.66 -4.75 -18.17
N GLY A 246 10.42 -3.87 -17.19
CA GLY A 246 10.49 -2.42 -17.32
C GLY A 246 9.11 -1.74 -17.45
N ASP A 247 8.05 -2.51 -17.66
CA ASP A 247 6.69 -1.98 -17.66
C ASP A 247 6.12 -1.88 -16.24
N THR A 248 5.17 -0.96 -16.07
CA THR A 248 4.54 -0.64 -14.78
C THR A 248 3.03 -0.48 -14.93
N ALA A 249 2.30 -0.62 -13.83
CA ALA A 249 0.87 -0.35 -13.77
C ALA A 249 0.45 0.20 -12.41
N SER A 250 -0.81 0.63 -12.31
CA SER A 250 -1.41 1.11 -11.08
C SER A 250 -2.81 0.52 -10.86
N GLY A 251 -3.30 0.61 -9.62
CA GLY A 251 -4.60 0.09 -9.21
C GLY A 251 -4.55 -1.32 -8.63
N ALA A 252 -5.58 -1.71 -7.89
CA ALA A 252 -5.62 -3.01 -7.19
C ALA A 252 -5.72 -4.21 -8.13
N TRP A 253 -6.22 -3.99 -9.35
CA TRP A 253 -6.35 -4.99 -10.42
C TRP A 253 -5.55 -4.53 -11.63
N THR A 254 -4.76 -5.44 -12.20
CA THR A 254 -4.01 -5.17 -13.43
C THR A 254 -3.82 -6.45 -14.25
N SER A 255 -3.33 -6.30 -15.46
CA SER A 255 -2.95 -7.41 -16.32
C SER A 255 -1.75 -7.04 -17.18
N HIS A 256 -0.95 -8.04 -17.52
CA HIS A 256 0.27 -7.84 -18.30
C HIS A 256 0.59 -9.04 -19.19
N SER A 257 1.26 -8.78 -20.31
CA SER A 257 1.76 -9.81 -21.22
C SER A 257 3.27 -9.92 -21.12
N PHE A 258 3.78 -11.11 -20.83
CA PHE A 258 5.21 -11.30 -20.61
C PHE A 258 5.92 -11.91 -21.83
N PRO A 259 7.16 -11.49 -22.10
CA PRO A 259 8.09 -12.26 -22.91
C PRO A 259 8.32 -13.66 -22.33
N PRO A 260 8.68 -14.68 -23.14
CA PRO A 260 8.89 -16.08 -22.75
C PRO A 260 10.19 -16.30 -21.96
N LEU A 261 10.30 -15.62 -20.82
CA LEU A 261 11.35 -15.71 -19.82
C LEU A 261 10.72 -15.54 -18.42
N PRO A 262 11.38 -15.96 -17.33
CA PRO A 262 10.89 -15.69 -15.99
C PRO A 262 10.95 -14.20 -15.65
N HIS A 263 9.88 -13.66 -15.06
CA HIS A 263 9.80 -12.25 -14.62
C HIS A 263 9.39 -12.16 -13.15
N THR A 264 9.97 -11.21 -12.43
CA THR A 264 9.59 -10.92 -11.05
C THR A 264 8.59 -9.77 -11.04
N VAL A 265 7.34 -10.09 -10.69
CA VAL A 265 6.27 -9.08 -10.57
C VAL A 265 6.22 -8.61 -9.14
N GLY A 266 6.45 -7.31 -8.93
CA GLY A 266 6.34 -6.62 -7.65
C GLY A 266 5.08 -5.77 -7.57
N VAL A 267 4.54 -5.63 -6.36
CA VAL A 267 3.53 -4.64 -6.02
C VAL A 267 3.95 -3.90 -4.76
N ALA A 268 3.71 -2.58 -4.76
CA ALA A 268 3.72 -1.73 -3.59
C ALA A 268 2.30 -1.24 -3.32
N ALA A 269 1.83 -1.36 -2.08
CA ALA A 269 0.60 -0.76 -1.61
C ALA A 269 0.95 0.34 -0.61
N THR A 270 0.47 1.56 -0.85
CA THR A 270 0.67 2.72 0.03
C THR A 270 -0.65 3.11 0.65
N ASP A 271 -0.69 3.22 1.98
CA ASP A 271 -1.87 3.65 2.74
C ASP A 271 -1.98 5.19 2.83
N GLU A 272 -2.92 5.69 3.64
CA GLU A 272 -3.13 7.13 3.86
C GLU A 272 -2.15 7.75 4.88
N SER A 273 -1.41 6.91 5.60
CA SER A 273 -0.34 7.29 6.54
C SER A 273 1.04 7.23 5.88
N ASP A 274 1.10 7.15 4.55
CA ASP A 274 2.30 7.00 3.72
C ASP A 274 3.16 5.76 4.04
N ARG A 275 2.63 4.74 4.73
CA ARG A 275 3.33 3.46 4.89
C ARG A 275 3.19 2.62 3.64
N VAL A 276 4.23 1.85 3.34
CA VAL A 276 4.31 1.08 2.09
C VAL A 276 4.57 -0.40 2.37
N GLY A 277 3.63 -1.23 1.98
CA GLY A 277 3.75 -2.67 1.97
C GLY A 277 4.22 -3.18 0.60
N HIS A 278 5.05 -4.22 0.60
CA HIS A 278 5.56 -4.81 -0.64
C HIS A 278 5.28 -6.31 -0.74
N HIS A 279 5.06 -6.79 -1.96
CA HIS A 279 5.05 -8.22 -2.26
C HIS A 279 5.56 -8.47 -3.67
N ALA A 280 6.25 -9.59 -3.89
CA ALA A 280 6.71 -9.98 -5.20
C ALA A 280 6.48 -11.46 -5.46
N VAL A 281 6.20 -11.81 -6.71
CA VAL A 281 6.03 -13.19 -7.17
C VAL A 281 6.82 -13.43 -8.45
N LEU A 282 7.40 -14.62 -8.58
CA LEU A 282 8.01 -15.06 -9.83
C LEU A 282 6.91 -15.59 -10.77
N VAL A 283 6.86 -15.04 -11.98
CA VAL A 283 6.02 -15.52 -13.07
C VAL A 283 6.93 -16.24 -14.05
N ASP A 284 6.89 -17.57 -14.01
CA ASP A 284 7.57 -18.41 -14.99
C ASP A 284 6.73 -18.50 -16.26
N CYS A 285 7.17 -17.78 -17.30
CA CYS A 285 6.48 -17.74 -18.59
C CYS A 285 6.91 -18.87 -19.54
N GLY A 286 7.64 -19.86 -19.02
CA GLY A 286 8.15 -21.00 -19.78
C GLY A 286 9.34 -20.63 -20.70
N PRO A 287 10.04 -21.63 -21.25
CA PRO A 287 11.12 -21.39 -22.20
C PRO A 287 10.56 -21.02 -23.59
N ASP A 288 11.08 -19.95 -24.18
CA ASP A 288 10.99 -19.70 -25.62
C ASP A 288 11.75 -20.80 -26.37
N THR A 289 11.09 -21.73 -27.04
CA THR A 289 11.81 -22.58 -27.99
C THR A 289 11.92 -21.93 -29.37
N GLY A 290 11.06 -20.98 -29.73
CA GLY A 290 11.12 -20.22 -30.99
C GLY A 290 11.16 -21.01 -32.31
N GLU A 291 11.34 -22.33 -32.28
CA GLU A 291 11.37 -23.22 -33.43
C GLU A 291 10.02 -23.92 -33.55
N VAL A 292 9.27 -23.56 -34.59
CA VAL A 292 8.19 -24.39 -35.13
C VAL A 292 8.85 -25.44 -36.02
N THR A 293 8.70 -26.71 -35.67
CA THR A 293 9.16 -27.82 -36.49
C THR A 293 8.10 -28.16 -37.54
N VAL A 294 8.50 -28.23 -38.81
CA VAL A 294 7.58 -28.54 -39.92
C VAL A 294 8.09 -29.73 -40.72
N ASN A 295 7.25 -30.74 -40.84
CA ASN A 295 7.52 -31.91 -41.67
C ASN A 295 6.87 -31.78 -43.04
N PHE A 296 7.63 -32.10 -44.09
CA PHE A 296 7.12 -32.21 -45.45
C PHE A 296 7.29 -33.64 -45.94
N VAL A 297 6.18 -34.28 -46.28
CA VAL A 297 6.19 -35.52 -47.05
C VAL A 297 5.79 -35.23 -48.49
N GLY A 298 6.48 -35.90 -49.41
CA GLY A 298 6.13 -35.86 -50.82
C GLY A 298 4.83 -36.62 -51.10
N ASP A 299 4.78 -37.23 -52.27
CA ASP A 299 3.59 -37.86 -52.85
C ASP A 299 2.99 -38.96 -51.97
N VAL A 300 1.86 -38.65 -51.33
CA VAL A 300 1.03 -39.60 -50.58
C VAL A 300 -0.08 -40.12 -51.49
N MET A 301 -0.11 -41.44 -51.69
CA MET A 301 -1.07 -42.12 -52.56
C MET A 301 -1.92 -43.08 -51.75
N MET A 302 -3.21 -42.78 -51.58
CA MET A 302 -4.16 -43.58 -50.79
C MET A 302 -5.19 -44.35 -51.66
N ALA A 303 -4.90 -44.49 -52.95
CA ALA A 303 -5.77 -45.12 -53.95
C ALA A 303 -5.13 -46.37 -54.58
N ARG A 304 -5.79 -46.96 -55.59
CA ARG A 304 -5.32 -48.15 -56.34
C ARG A 304 -5.18 -49.40 -55.47
N ARG A 305 -3.99 -50.02 -55.44
CA ARG A 305 -3.75 -51.31 -54.77
C ARG A 305 -4.00 -51.24 -53.26
N TYR A 306 -3.94 -50.05 -52.67
CA TYR A 306 -4.28 -49.83 -51.26
C TYR A 306 -5.76 -50.05 -50.97
N GLU A 307 -6.66 -49.68 -51.89
CA GLU A 307 -8.12 -49.72 -51.68
C GLU A 307 -8.86 -50.84 -52.44
N GLN A 308 -8.16 -51.58 -53.30
CA GLN A 308 -8.71 -52.76 -54.00
C GLN A 308 -9.09 -53.87 -53.02
N GLN A 309 -10.01 -54.75 -53.40
CA GLN A 309 -10.41 -55.89 -52.56
C GLN A 309 -9.19 -56.76 -52.21
N GLY A 310 -8.96 -56.97 -50.91
CA GLY A 310 -7.75 -57.65 -50.39
C GLY A 310 -6.51 -56.74 -50.25
N GLY A 311 -6.63 -55.45 -50.57
CA GLY A 311 -5.61 -54.43 -50.33
C GLY A 311 -5.51 -54.05 -48.85
N ILE A 312 -4.54 -53.19 -48.52
CA ILE A 312 -4.23 -52.82 -47.13
C ILE A 312 -5.42 -52.13 -46.45
N ILE A 313 -6.07 -51.16 -47.12
CA ILE A 313 -7.13 -50.35 -46.51
C ILE A 313 -8.38 -51.20 -46.19
N PRO A 314 -8.90 -52.06 -47.10
CA PRO A 314 -10.05 -52.92 -46.76
C PRO A 314 -9.73 -54.01 -45.73
N THR A 315 -8.45 -54.36 -45.55
CA THR A 315 -8.04 -55.44 -44.64
C THR A 315 -7.72 -54.94 -43.24
N TYR A 316 -7.03 -53.80 -43.12
CA TYR A 316 -6.45 -53.31 -41.86
C TYR A 316 -6.92 -51.91 -41.45
N GLY A 317 -7.72 -51.22 -42.29
CA GLY A 317 -8.09 -49.83 -42.07
C GLY A 317 -7.14 -48.85 -42.78
N VAL A 318 -7.56 -47.59 -42.86
CA VAL A 318 -6.79 -46.56 -43.57
C VAL A 318 -5.61 -46.07 -42.72
N GLU A 319 -5.75 -46.10 -41.40
CA GLU A 319 -4.78 -45.71 -40.39
C GLU A 319 -3.51 -46.58 -40.46
N TYR A 320 -3.68 -47.86 -40.84
CA TYR A 320 -2.59 -48.83 -40.92
C TYR A 320 -1.48 -48.41 -41.90
N ILE A 321 -1.79 -47.61 -42.93
CA ILE A 321 -0.77 -47.13 -43.88
C ILE A 321 0.21 -46.13 -43.24
N PHE A 322 -0.18 -45.47 -42.15
CA PHE A 322 0.62 -44.44 -41.47
C PHE A 322 1.12 -44.88 -40.10
N GLN A 323 0.60 -45.98 -39.55
CA GLN A 323 0.96 -46.46 -38.21
C GLN A 323 2.47 -46.57 -37.98
N PHE A 324 3.23 -46.99 -38.99
CA PHE A 324 4.68 -47.19 -38.88
C PHE A 324 5.50 -45.92 -39.10
N THR A 325 4.86 -44.81 -39.48
CA THR A 325 5.52 -43.53 -39.74
C THR A 325 5.17 -42.45 -38.72
N LEU A 326 4.24 -42.70 -37.79
CA LEU A 326 3.79 -41.71 -36.80
C LEU A 326 4.95 -41.08 -36.03
N ASP A 327 5.83 -41.90 -35.45
CA ASP A 327 6.90 -41.41 -34.57
C ASP A 327 8.02 -40.66 -35.30
N VAL A 328 8.10 -40.80 -36.63
CA VAL A 328 9.12 -40.13 -37.47
C VAL A 328 8.53 -39.02 -38.32
N PHE A 329 7.21 -38.81 -38.26
CA PHE A 329 6.51 -37.81 -39.06
C PHE A 329 5.42 -37.10 -38.25
N GLY A 330 4.26 -37.74 -38.03
CA GLY A 330 3.10 -37.10 -37.39
C GLY A 330 3.35 -36.63 -35.96
N ASN A 331 4.09 -37.40 -35.17
CA ASN A 331 4.47 -37.05 -33.79
C ASN A 331 5.83 -36.33 -33.71
N ALA A 332 6.50 -36.12 -34.84
CA ALA A 332 7.88 -35.63 -34.90
C ALA A 332 7.98 -34.13 -35.23
N ALA A 333 6.85 -33.47 -35.52
CA ALA A 333 6.79 -32.04 -35.80
C ALA A 333 5.50 -31.40 -35.29
N ASP A 334 5.53 -30.08 -35.12
CA ASP A 334 4.35 -29.28 -34.72
C ASP A 334 3.34 -29.13 -35.86
N VAL A 335 3.81 -29.14 -37.12
CA VAL A 335 2.98 -29.09 -38.33
C VAL A 335 3.50 -30.09 -39.37
N SER A 336 2.61 -30.91 -39.92
CA SER A 336 2.94 -31.84 -41.00
C SER A 336 2.16 -31.52 -42.28
N VAL A 337 2.89 -31.44 -43.40
CA VAL A 337 2.37 -31.11 -44.72
C VAL A 337 2.58 -32.28 -45.68
N CYS A 338 1.56 -32.67 -46.43
CA CYS A 338 1.68 -33.69 -47.48
C CYS A 338 1.24 -33.21 -48.86
N ASN A 339 1.91 -33.69 -49.92
CA ASN A 339 1.37 -33.67 -51.28
C ASN A 339 0.48 -34.90 -51.48
N LEU A 340 -0.84 -34.73 -51.55
CA LEU A 340 -1.77 -35.83 -51.76
C LEU A 340 -2.03 -36.04 -53.25
N GLU A 341 -1.54 -37.17 -53.77
CA GLU A 341 -1.59 -37.55 -55.20
C GLU A 341 -2.94 -38.10 -55.66
N CYS A 342 -3.97 -38.01 -54.82
CA CYS A 342 -5.33 -38.25 -55.26
C CYS A 342 -6.35 -37.39 -54.53
N PRO A 343 -7.33 -36.81 -55.25
CA PRO A 343 -8.50 -36.26 -54.60
C PRO A 343 -9.26 -37.38 -53.85
N LEU A 344 -9.72 -37.05 -52.64
CA LEU A 344 -10.64 -37.87 -51.88
C LEU A 344 -12.06 -37.39 -52.20
N THR A 345 -12.75 -38.11 -53.08
CA THR A 345 -14.05 -37.66 -53.60
C THR A 345 -14.94 -38.85 -53.96
N ASP A 346 -16.25 -38.68 -53.79
CA ASP A 346 -17.26 -39.61 -54.32
C ASP A 346 -17.80 -39.17 -55.71
N GLU A 347 -17.32 -38.04 -56.22
CA GLU A 347 -17.78 -37.38 -57.43
C GLU A 347 -16.63 -36.98 -58.37
N GLY A 348 -16.95 -36.67 -59.63
CA GLY A 348 -16.01 -36.08 -60.60
C GLY A 348 -15.81 -36.90 -61.88
N GLU A 349 -15.56 -36.20 -62.98
CA GLU A 349 -15.26 -36.76 -64.29
C GLU A 349 -13.74 -36.77 -64.55
N PRO A 350 -13.19 -37.85 -65.15
CA PRO A 350 -11.81 -37.89 -65.58
C PRO A 350 -11.42 -36.73 -66.50
N HIS A 351 -10.26 -36.12 -66.24
CA HIS A 351 -9.73 -35.13 -67.16
C HIS A 351 -9.41 -35.80 -68.52
N PRO A 352 -9.88 -35.24 -69.66
CA PRO A 352 -9.84 -35.93 -70.96
C PRO A 352 -8.43 -36.24 -71.47
N THR A 353 -7.40 -35.58 -70.93
CA THR A 353 -5.99 -35.78 -71.32
C THR A 353 -5.18 -36.64 -70.34
N LYS A 354 -5.71 -36.98 -69.15
CA LYS A 354 -4.95 -37.77 -68.16
C LYS A 354 -5.11 -39.26 -68.45
N GLN A 355 -4.01 -39.93 -68.79
CA GLN A 355 -3.99 -41.39 -69.04
C GLN A 355 -4.25 -42.21 -67.77
N TYR A 356 -3.86 -41.69 -66.61
CA TYR A 356 -4.05 -42.33 -65.31
C TYR A 356 -4.85 -41.41 -64.40
N ILE A 357 -5.91 -41.95 -63.81
CA ILE A 357 -6.78 -41.26 -62.87
C ILE A 357 -6.61 -41.93 -61.51
N PHE A 358 -6.34 -41.11 -60.50
CA PHE A 358 -6.20 -41.54 -59.12
C PHE A 358 -7.31 -40.89 -58.31
N ARG A 359 -8.02 -41.68 -57.52
CA ARG A 359 -9.14 -41.19 -56.71
C ARG A 359 -9.27 -42.07 -55.48
N GLY A 360 -9.21 -41.48 -54.30
CA GLY A 360 -9.50 -42.15 -53.04
C GLY A 360 -10.94 -41.87 -52.58
N LYS A 361 -11.44 -42.68 -51.65
CA LYS A 361 -12.75 -42.43 -51.03
C LYS A 361 -12.67 -41.29 -50.01
N PRO A 362 -13.68 -40.42 -49.88
CA PRO A 362 -13.70 -39.33 -48.89
C PRO A 362 -13.39 -39.78 -47.47
N LYS A 363 -13.91 -40.95 -47.07
CA LYS A 363 -13.68 -41.52 -45.73
C LYS A 363 -12.22 -41.83 -45.40
N TYR A 364 -11.32 -41.84 -46.39
CA TYR A 364 -9.90 -42.07 -46.15
C TYR A 364 -9.20 -40.84 -45.56
N VAL A 365 -9.87 -39.68 -45.46
CA VAL A 365 -9.37 -38.51 -44.72
C VAL A 365 -9.00 -38.84 -43.27
N ALA A 366 -9.69 -39.81 -42.65
CA ALA A 366 -9.38 -40.30 -41.31
C ALA A 366 -7.95 -40.85 -41.18
N GLY A 367 -7.36 -41.36 -42.27
CA GLY A 367 -5.97 -41.78 -42.28
C GLY A 367 -4.99 -40.61 -42.21
N LEU A 368 -5.30 -39.48 -42.85
CA LEU A 368 -4.49 -38.27 -42.80
C LEU A 368 -4.54 -37.63 -41.41
N GLU A 369 -5.73 -37.59 -40.82
CA GLU A 369 -5.94 -37.15 -39.44
C GLU A 369 -5.16 -38.03 -38.45
N PHE A 370 -5.26 -39.35 -38.59
CA PHE A 370 -4.48 -40.29 -37.78
C PHE A 370 -2.97 -40.10 -37.96
N ALA A 371 -2.51 -39.77 -39.17
CA ALA A 371 -1.11 -39.54 -39.48
C ALA A 371 -0.54 -38.24 -38.91
N GLY A 372 -1.36 -37.40 -38.27
CA GLY A 372 -0.97 -36.06 -37.80
C GLY A 372 -0.67 -35.10 -38.95
N ILE A 373 -1.35 -35.22 -40.11
CA ILE A 373 -1.20 -34.30 -41.24
C ILE A 373 -2.17 -33.13 -41.09
N ASP A 374 -1.63 -31.92 -41.00
CA ASP A 374 -2.40 -30.68 -40.81
C ASP A 374 -2.74 -29.99 -42.14
N VAL A 375 -1.84 -30.08 -43.12
CA VAL A 375 -1.98 -29.39 -44.41
C VAL A 375 -1.80 -30.35 -45.57
N VAL A 376 -2.74 -30.29 -46.51
CA VAL A 376 -2.72 -31.12 -47.72
C VAL A 376 -2.66 -30.23 -48.95
N ALA A 377 -1.63 -30.43 -49.77
CA ALA A 377 -1.59 -29.94 -51.14
C ALA A 377 -2.16 -31.00 -52.09
N LEU A 378 -2.82 -30.58 -53.17
CA LEU A 378 -3.31 -31.45 -54.24
C LEU A 378 -2.57 -31.13 -55.55
N GLY A 379 -2.33 -32.15 -56.38
CA GLY A 379 -1.65 -32.06 -57.68
C GLY A 379 -2.54 -32.24 -58.92
#